data_AF-B3S740-F1
#
_entry.id   AF-B3S740-F1
#
_cell.length_a   1.000
_cell.length_b   1.000
_cell.length_c   1.000
_cell.angle_alpha   90.00
_cell.angle_beta   90.00
_cell.angle_gamma   90.00
#
_symmetry.space_group_name_H-M   'P 1'
#
loop_
_entity.id
_entity.type
_entity.pdbx_description
1 polymer ?
#
loop_
_entity_poly.entity_id
_entity_poly.type
_entity_poly.pdbx_seq_one_letter_code
_entity_poly.pdbx_strand_id
1 'polypeptide(L)'
;EEQSTGTSSNYDVQLLHPSAIHDSLQTSSEDYGNFYTSVVLKWCTPKQASNPLSESQFCTSMSRITPVEPSSRPTICLMNFLLSGRTVALEQPKKTSHKSVISHLLVGHKRQDDCDSDIFVHTLSISRSPLEDPPSISEGSGGRVTDYRINVSRT
;
A
#
# COMPACT_ATOMS: atom_id res chain seq x y z
N GLU A 1 -23.13 18.99 15.25
CA GLU A 1 -22.80 18.34 16.53
C GLU A 1 -21.79 17.25 16.23
N GLU A 2 -20.58 17.15 16.77
CA GLU A 2 -19.82 17.92 17.75
C GLU A 2 -18.39 18.09 17.21
N GLN A 3 -17.81 19.29 17.38
CA GLN A 3 -16.38 19.51 17.21
C GLN A 3 -15.65 18.91 18.41
N SER A 4 -15.03 17.73 18.22
CA SER A 4 -14.05 17.22 19.19
C SER A 4 -12.70 17.89 18.95
N THR A 5 -12.39 18.82 19.83
CA THR A 5 -11.06 19.37 20.10
C THR A 5 -9.97 18.30 20.16
N GLY A 6 -8.98 18.39 19.28
CA GLY A 6 -7.56 18.32 19.66
C GLY A 6 -6.95 17.02 20.20
N THR A 7 -7.63 15.88 20.22
CA THR A 7 -6.97 14.57 20.43
C THR A 7 -7.07 13.76 19.14
N SER A 8 -5.94 13.52 18.48
CA SER A 8 -5.88 12.53 17.39
C SER A 8 -6.01 11.15 18.02
N SER A 9 -7.23 10.75 18.35
CA SER A 9 -7.52 9.37 18.72
C SER A 9 -7.08 8.49 17.56
N ASN A 10 -6.09 7.61 17.81
CA ASN A 10 -5.74 6.57 16.86
C ASN A 10 -6.90 5.59 16.85
N TYR A 11 -7.56 5.47 15.71
CA TYR A 11 -8.65 4.52 15.51
C TYR A 11 -8.16 3.37 14.64
N ASP A 12 -8.42 2.15 15.09
CA ASP A 12 -8.19 0.95 14.28
C ASP A 12 -9.39 0.73 13.35
N VAL A 13 -9.11 0.46 12.07
CA VAL A 13 -10.13 0.14 11.06
C VAL A 13 -9.94 -1.30 10.62
N GLN A 14 -10.99 -2.13 10.77
CA GLN A 14 -10.96 -3.52 10.33
C GLN A 14 -11.46 -3.65 8.89
N LEU A 15 -10.65 -4.32 8.08
CA LEU A 15 -10.90 -4.55 6.65
C LEU A 15 -10.84 -6.05 6.38
N LEU A 16 -11.90 -6.58 5.78
CA LEU A 16 -11.97 -7.96 5.32
C LEU A 16 -11.45 -8.08 3.90
N HIS A 17 -10.69 -9.14 3.65
CA HIS A 17 -10.19 -9.52 2.34
C HIS A 17 -9.75 -11.00 2.38
N PRO A 18 -9.48 -11.65 1.23
CA PRO A 18 -8.97 -13.02 1.19
C PRO A 18 -7.67 -13.17 1.96
N SER A 19 -7.52 -14.28 2.70
CA SER A 19 -6.34 -14.57 3.53
C SER A 19 -5.04 -14.71 2.73
N ALA A 20 -5.13 -15.12 1.46
CA ALA A 20 -3.99 -15.32 0.56
C ALA A 20 -3.09 -14.08 0.38
N ILE A 21 -3.64 -12.88 0.63
CA ILE A 21 -2.88 -11.61 0.62
C ILE A 21 -1.79 -11.59 1.71
N HIS A 22 -1.96 -12.36 2.77
CA HIS A 22 -1.04 -12.44 3.90
C HIS A 22 -0.09 -13.63 3.85
N ASP A 23 -0.14 -14.49 2.82
CA ASP A 23 0.69 -15.71 2.75
C ASP A 23 2.20 -15.41 2.79
N SER A 24 2.62 -14.25 2.24
CA SER A 24 4.01 -13.80 2.28
C SER A 24 4.41 -13.19 3.62
N LEU A 25 3.46 -12.93 4.53
CA LEU A 25 3.75 -12.40 5.84
C LEU A 25 4.02 -13.54 6.82
N GLN A 26 5.17 -13.51 7.48
CA GLN A 26 5.44 -14.33 8.66
C GLN A 26 4.73 -13.75 9.90
N THR A 27 3.41 -13.58 9.82
CA THR A 27 2.60 -13.04 10.92
C THR A 27 2.07 -14.16 11.79
N SER A 28 2.25 -14.05 13.11
CA SER A 28 1.43 -14.80 14.07
C SER A 28 0.03 -14.23 13.96
N SER A 29 -0.87 -14.98 13.33
CA SER A 29 -2.30 -14.73 13.38
C SER A 29 -2.73 -14.81 14.84
N GLU A 30 -3.27 -13.72 15.37
CA GLU A 30 -3.90 -13.73 16.69
C GLU A 30 -5.30 -14.32 16.51
N ASP A 31 -5.49 -15.51 17.08
CA ASP A 31 -6.73 -16.27 16.97
C ASP A 31 -7.70 -15.75 18.05
N TYR A 32 -8.44 -14.69 17.72
CA TYR A 32 -9.37 -14.04 18.64
C TYR A 32 -10.70 -14.81 18.82
N GLY A 33 -10.69 -16.14 18.78
CA GLY A 33 -11.89 -16.97 18.92
C GLY A 33 -13.00 -16.64 17.90
N ASN A 34 -12.65 -15.95 16.82
CA ASN A 34 -13.55 -15.42 15.80
C ASN A 34 -13.42 -16.25 14.52
N PHE A 35 -14.42 -16.20 13.65
CA PHE A 35 -14.44 -16.92 12.37
C PHE A 35 -13.35 -16.49 11.35
N TYR A 36 -12.47 -15.55 11.71
CA TYR A 36 -11.43 -14.99 10.85
C TYR A 36 -10.18 -14.63 11.65
N THR A 37 -9.02 -14.70 10.98
CA THR A 37 -7.74 -14.26 11.54
C THR A 37 -7.49 -12.79 11.20
N SER A 38 -6.89 -12.04 12.13
CA SER A 38 -6.55 -10.64 11.93
C SER A 38 -5.05 -10.39 11.89
N VAL A 39 -4.62 -9.48 11.02
CA VAL A 39 -3.25 -8.97 10.96
C VAL A 39 -3.27 -7.47 11.23
N VAL A 40 -2.49 -7.02 12.22
CA VAL A 40 -2.36 -5.60 12.55
C VAL A 40 -1.25 -4.98 11.72
N LEU A 41 -1.61 -4.00 10.90
CA LEU A 41 -0.68 -3.19 10.11
C LEU A 41 -0.85 -1.72 10.49
N LYS A 42 0.27 -1.00 10.57
CA LYS A 42 0.27 0.40 10.98
C LYS A 42 0.33 1.32 9.77
N TRP A 43 -0.47 2.38 9.79
CA TRP A 43 -0.36 3.46 8.80
C TRP A 43 1.05 4.07 8.84
N CYS A 44 1.75 4.06 7.71
CA CYS A 44 3.02 4.75 7.52
C CYS A 44 2.77 6.15 6.95
N THR A 45 3.07 7.21 7.73
CA THR A 45 3.04 8.59 7.21
C THR A 45 4.32 8.80 6.40
N PRO A 46 4.26 8.97 5.07
CA PRO A 46 5.47 9.11 4.28
C PRO A 46 6.21 10.39 4.69
N LYS A 47 7.50 10.26 5.00
CA LYS A 47 8.38 11.44 5.10
C LYS A 47 8.53 12.00 3.68
N GLN A 48 8.31 13.30 3.51
CA GLN A 48 8.15 14.04 2.24
C GLN A 48 9.22 13.80 1.14
N ALA A 49 10.31 13.08 1.39
CA ALA A 49 11.38 12.81 0.43
C ALA A 49 11.48 11.35 -0.06
N SER A 50 10.67 10.44 0.48
CA SER A 50 10.56 9.06 0.00
C SER A 50 9.08 8.77 -0.16
N ASN A 51 8.50 9.18 -1.29
CA ASN A 51 7.18 8.70 -1.67
C ASN A 51 7.40 7.43 -2.50
N PRO A 52 7.49 6.22 -1.90
CA PRO A 52 7.58 4.98 -2.69
C PRO A 52 6.33 4.78 -3.58
N LEU A 53 5.30 5.60 -3.40
CA LEU A 53 4.03 5.54 -4.11
C LEU A 53 4.03 6.22 -5.48
N SER A 54 5.05 7.02 -5.86
CA SER A 54 4.96 7.78 -7.11
C SER A 54 5.34 7.00 -8.36
N GLU A 55 6.03 5.87 -8.28
CA GLU A 55 6.39 5.08 -9.46
C GLU A 55 6.37 3.57 -9.14
N SER A 56 5.41 2.87 -9.74
CA SER A 56 5.28 1.40 -9.87
C SER A 56 6.03 0.55 -8.82
N GLN A 57 5.43 0.33 -7.65
CA GLN A 57 5.92 -0.69 -6.71
C GLN A 57 5.63 -2.09 -7.23
N PHE A 58 6.56 -3.02 -7.00
CA PHE A 58 6.37 -4.43 -7.37
C PHE A 58 5.31 -5.07 -6.47
N CYS A 59 4.09 -5.14 -7.00
CA CYS A 59 2.94 -5.76 -6.36
C CYS A 59 2.89 -7.25 -6.72
N THR A 60 2.87 -8.11 -5.70
CA THR A 60 2.81 -9.57 -5.88
C THR A 60 1.37 -10.09 -5.93
N SER A 61 0.45 -9.40 -5.26
CA SER A 61 -0.96 -9.77 -5.20
C SER A 61 -1.83 -8.57 -4.87
N MET A 62 -3.08 -8.58 -5.33
CA MET A 62 -4.05 -7.52 -5.09
C MET A 62 -5.42 -8.13 -4.81
N SER A 63 -6.17 -7.55 -3.88
CA SER A 63 -7.55 -7.96 -3.58
C SER A 63 -8.41 -6.79 -3.16
N ARG A 64 -9.72 -6.89 -3.45
CA ARG A 64 -10.70 -5.92 -2.95
C ARG A 64 -10.82 -6.04 -1.45
N ILE A 65 -11.08 -4.92 -0.79
CA ILE A 65 -11.37 -4.86 0.65
C ILE A 65 -12.85 -4.64 0.90
N THR A 66 -13.33 -5.05 2.07
CA THR A 66 -14.65 -4.72 2.59
C THR A 66 -14.52 -4.28 4.04
N PRO A 67 -14.92 -3.05 4.41
CA PRO A 67 -14.88 -2.64 5.80
C PRO A 67 -15.83 -3.48 6.65
N VAL A 68 -15.40 -3.87 7.84
CA VAL A 68 -16.27 -4.57 8.81
C VAL A 68 -17.37 -3.64 9.30
N GLU A 69 -17.02 -2.39 9.59
CA GLU A 69 -17.96 -1.37 10.07
C GLU A 69 -17.98 -0.18 9.09
N PRO A 70 -18.77 -0.25 8.01
CA PRO A 70 -18.80 0.77 6.95
C PRO A 70 -19.31 2.14 7.44
N SER A 71 -20.14 2.16 8.47
CA SER A 71 -20.79 3.37 8.98
C SER A 71 -19.97 4.12 10.05
N SER A 72 -18.86 3.56 10.52
CA SER A 72 -18.08 4.24 11.56
C SER A 72 -17.28 5.40 10.98
N ARG A 73 -17.19 6.48 11.77
CA ARG A 73 -16.46 7.69 11.39
C ARG A 73 -15.00 7.39 10.96
N PRO A 74 -14.22 6.54 11.65
CA PRO A 74 -12.87 6.20 11.23
C PRO A 74 -12.82 5.54 9.85
N THR A 75 -13.71 4.57 9.60
CA THR A 75 -13.81 3.90 8.30
C THR A 75 -14.16 4.89 7.20
N ILE A 76 -15.19 5.72 7.40
CA ILE A 76 -15.64 6.71 6.40
C ILE A 76 -14.51 7.68 6.05
N CYS A 77 -13.76 8.16 7.04
CA CYS A 77 -12.60 9.03 6.80
C CYS A 77 -11.52 8.33 5.96
N LEU A 78 -11.19 7.07 6.29
CA LEU A 78 -10.20 6.29 5.54
C LEU A 78 -10.67 6.03 4.10
N MET A 79 -11.91 5.59 3.90
CA MET A 79 -12.44 5.29 2.57
C MET A 79 -12.45 6.54 1.70
N ASN A 80 -12.94 7.68 2.20
CA ASN A 80 -12.94 8.93 1.45
C ASN A 80 -11.53 9.42 1.11
N PHE A 81 -10.57 9.22 2.02
CA PHE A 81 -9.17 9.52 1.75
C PHE A 81 -8.64 8.71 0.55
N LEU A 82 -8.93 7.41 0.50
CA LEU A 82 -8.54 6.52 -0.60
C LEU A 82 -9.26 6.85 -1.91
N LEU A 83 -10.57 7.12 -1.85
CA LEU A 83 -11.40 7.50 -3.00
C LEU A 83 -10.97 8.85 -3.61
N SER A 84 -10.30 9.71 -2.84
CA SER A 84 -9.71 10.96 -3.36
C SER A 84 -8.49 10.73 -4.27
N GLY A 85 -8.07 9.47 -4.47
CA GLY A 85 -6.91 9.10 -5.28
C GLY A 85 -5.60 9.09 -4.50
N ARG A 86 -5.67 9.16 -3.16
CA ARG A 86 -4.49 9.01 -2.30
C ARG A 86 -4.31 7.54 -1.94
N THR A 87 -3.06 7.17 -1.70
CA THR A 87 -2.68 5.82 -1.31
C THR A 87 -2.18 5.83 0.13
N VAL A 88 -2.47 4.77 0.88
CA VAL A 88 -1.96 4.57 2.25
C VAL A 88 -0.95 3.44 2.24
N ALA A 89 0.25 3.69 2.76
CA ALA A 89 1.25 2.66 2.98
C ALA A 89 1.08 2.03 4.36
N LEU A 90 1.19 0.71 4.44
CA LEU A 90 1.00 -0.07 5.66
C LEU A 90 2.28 -0.81 6.04
N GLU A 91 2.78 -0.53 7.25
CA GLU A 91 3.96 -1.14 7.83
C GLU A 91 3.62 -2.27 8.81
N GLN A 92 4.42 -3.33 8.79
CA GLN A 92 4.31 -4.36 9.83
C GLN A 92 4.90 -3.84 11.16
N PRO A 93 4.20 -3.99 12.29
CA PRO A 93 4.77 -3.68 13.59
C PRO A 93 5.97 -4.59 13.88
N LYS A 94 7.06 -4.00 14.41
CA LYS A 94 8.33 -4.69 14.63
C LYS A 94 8.18 -5.77 15.71
N LYS A 95 8.45 -7.03 15.37
CA LYS A 95 8.58 -8.12 16.37
C LYS A 95 9.99 -8.32 16.89
N THR A 96 11.03 -7.97 16.12
CA THR A 96 12.44 -8.20 16.51
C THR A 96 13.46 -7.37 15.72
N SER A 97 13.17 -6.97 14.47
CA SER A 97 14.07 -6.15 13.64
C SER A 97 13.93 -4.65 13.90
N HIS A 98 15.05 -3.92 13.85
CA HIS A 98 15.12 -2.48 14.13
C HIS A 98 14.44 -1.58 13.07
N LYS A 99 13.96 -2.12 11.94
CA LYS A 99 13.32 -1.34 10.85
C LYS A 99 11.93 -1.91 10.51
N SER A 100 10.91 -1.05 10.51
CA SER A 100 9.57 -1.42 10.05
C SER A 100 9.61 -1.49 8.53
N VAL A 101 8.91 -2.48 7.97
CA VAL A 101 8.88 -2.73 6.53
C VAL A 101 7.48 -2.45 6.03
N ILE A 102 7.37 -1.67 4.97
CA ILE A 102 6.12 -1.46 4.25
C ILE A 102 5.82 -2.75 3.50
N SER A 103 4.70 -3.38 3.84
CA SER A 103 4.30 -4.67 3.28
C SER A 103 3.08 -4.56 2.39
N HIS A 104 2.22 -3.57 2.63
CA HIS A 104 0.97 -3.42 1.90
C HIS A 104 0.71 -1.97 1.51
N LEU A 105 -0.07 -1.78 0.44
CA LEU A 105 -0.65 -0.50 0.07
C LEU A 105 -2.18 -0.62 0.00
N LEU A 106 -2.89 0.40 0.48
CA LEU A 106 -4.31 0.59 0.20
C LEU A 106 -4.45 1.64 -0.89
N VAL A 107 -5.08 1.25 -2.00
CA VAL A 107 -5.18 2.08 -3.20
C VAL A 107 -6.63 2.10 -3.68
N GLY A 108 -7.16 3.30 -3.92
CA GLY A 108 -8.39 3.48 -4.69
C GLY A 108 -8.08 3.47 -6.18
N HIS A 109 -8.60 2.49 -6.91
CA HIS A 109 -8.46 2.41 -8.37
C HIS A 109 -9.70 3.02 -9.03
N LYS A 110 -9.50 4.04 -9.85
CA LYS A 110 -10.55 4.60 -10.71
C LYS A 110 -10.70 3.73 -11.95
N ARG A 111 -11.93 3.34 -12.28
CA ARG A 111 -12.18 2.72 -13.58
C ARG A 111 -12.25 3.81 -14.65
N GLN A 112 -11.73 3.49 -15.84
CA GLN A 112 -11.58 4.43 -16.96
C GLN A 112 -12.92 5.06 -17.39
N ASP A 113 -14.04 4.39 -17.12
CA ASP A 113 -15.34 4.68 -17.71
C ASP A 113 -16.46 4.90 -16.67
N ASP A 114 -16.16 4.92 -15.36
CA ASP A 114 -17.18 4.84 -14.31
C ASP A 114 -16.98 5.86 -13.16
N CYS A 115 -18.09 6.27 -12.53
CA CYS A 115 -18.06 7.11 -11.32
C CYS A 115 -17.59 6.34 -10.08
N ASP A 116 -17.56 5.01 -10.17
CA ASP A 116 -17.24 4.14 -9.06
C ASP A 116 -15.73 3.82 -9.01
N SER A 117 -15.17 3.97 -7.80
CA SER A 117 -13.78 3.61 -7.49
C SER A 117 -13.77 2.43 -6.55
N ASP A 118 -13.06 1.37 -6.95
CA ASP A 118 -12.88 0.18 -6.12
C ASP A 118 -11.61 0.36 -5.26
N ILE A 119 -11.68 -0.03 -3.99
CA ILE A 119 -10.53 0.02 -3.09
C ILE A 119 -9.89 -1.37 -3.00
N PHE A 120 -8.58 -1.40 -3.15
CA PHE A 120 -7.79 -2.62 -3.12
C PHE A 120 -6.68 -2.55 -2.09
N VAL A 121 -6.37 -3.69 -1.49
CA VAL A 121 -5.12 -3.94 -0.78
C VAL A 121 -4.15 -4.63 -1.73
N HIS A 122 -2.93 -4.09 -1.78
CA HIS A 122 -1.81 -4.58 -2.58
C HIS A 122 -0.78 -5.16 -1.64
N THR A 123 -0.29 -6.36 -1.93
CA THR A 123 0.84 -6.98 -1.23
C THR A 123 2.13 -6.61 -1.96
N LEU A 124 3.10 -6.09 -1.23
CA LEU A 124 4.42 -5.74 -1.74
C LEU A 124 5.43 -6.84 -1.42
N SER A 125 6.41 -7.01 -2.30
CA SER A 125 7.59 -7.81 -1.98
C SER A 125 8.41 -7.13 -0.88
N ILE A 126 8.56 -7.81 0.26
CA ILE A 126 9.41 -7.38 1.38
C ILE A 126 10.84 -7.92 1.28
N SER A 127 11.09 -8.89 0.39
CA SER A 127 12.42 -9.43 0.13
C SER A 127 13.23 -8.52 -0.78
N ARG A 128 14.57 -8.63 -0.72
CA ARG A 128 15.45 -7.99 -1.71
C ARG A 128 15.04 -8.45 -3.11
N SER A 129 14.99 -7.48 -4.03
CA SER A 129 14.71 -7.76 -5.42
C SER A 129 15.95 -8.36 -6.08
N PRO A 130 15.84 -9.43 -6.88
CA PRO A 130 16.95 -9.87 -7.74
C PRO A 130 17.32 -8.82 -8.80
N LEU A 131 16.48 -7.79 -8.98
CA LEU A 131 16.68 -6.68 -9.91
C LEU A 131 17.21 -5.41 -9.22
N GLU A 132 17.70 -5.51 -7.99
CA GLU A 132 18.23 -4.36 -7.24
C GLU A 132 19.54 -3.80 -7.88
N ASP A 133 20.28 -4.63 -8.61
CA ASP A 133 21.51 -4.26 -9.32
C ASP A 133 21.46 -4.74 -10.79
N PRO A 134 20.68 -4.09 -11.66
CA PRO A 134 20.58 -4.47 -13.06
C PRO A 134 21.88 -4.06 -13.81
N PRO A 135 22.28 -4.82 -14.84
CA PRO A 135 23.44 -4.45 -15.65
C PRO A 135 23.23 -3.08 -16.31
N SER A 136 24.32 -2.34 -16.50
CA SER A 136 24.24 -1.01 -17.13
C SER A 136 23.68 -1.10 -18.55
N ILE A 137 22.71 -0.24 -18.86
CA ILE A 137 22.15 -0.09 -20.21
C ILE A 137 23.26 0.27 -21.22
N SER A 138 24.29 1.02 -20.79
CA SER A 138 25.39 1.43 -21.67
C SER A 138 26.31 0.27 -22.09
N GLU A 139 26.33 -0.82 -21.34
CA GLU A 139 27.18 -2.00 -21.58
C GLU A 139 26.46 -3.07 -22.41
N GLY A 140 25.14 -2.95 -22.58
CA GLY A 140 24.32 -3.84 -23.38
C GLY A 140 24.28 -3.52 -24.87
N SER A 141 23.48 -4.29 -25.60
CA SER A 141 23.17 -4.04 -27.01
C SER A 141 22.56 -2.65 -27.20
N GLY A 142 23.16 -1.83 -28.06
CA GLY A 142 22.69 -0.46 -28.31
C GLY A 142 23.11 0.55 -27.23
N GLY A 143 23.81 0.14 -26.17
CA GLY A 143 24.21 1.03 -25.06
C GLY A 143 25.19 2.14 -25.45
N ARG A 144 25.87 1.99 -26.60
CA ARG A 144 26.80 2.98 -27.16
C ARG A 144 26.14 3.95 -28.16
N VAL A 145 24.87 3.74 -28.50
CA VAL A 145 24.11 4.62 -29.39
C VAL A 145 23.74 5.88 -28.60
N THR A 146 24.07 7.05 -29.14
CA THR A 146 23.94 8.34 -28.43
C THR A 146 22.79 9.20 -28.93
N ASP A 147 22.16 8.83 -30.04
CA ASP A 147 21.15 9.59 -30.77
C ASP A 147 19.75 8.95 -30.70
N TYR A 148 19.43 8.33 -29.56
CA TYR A 148 18.07 7.89 -29.29
C TYR A 148 17.10 9.08 -29.34
N ARG A 149 16.00 8.92 -30.09
CA ARG A 149 14.94 9.92 -30.22
C ARG A 149 14.01 9.96 -28.99
N ILE A 150 14.59 9.97 -27.79
CA ILE A 150 13.85 10.10 -26.54
C ILE A 150 13.53 11.57 -26.36
N ASN A 151 12.30 11.96 -26.71
CA ASN A 151 11.81 13.29 -26.42
C ASN A 151 11.51 13.37 -24.93
N VAL A 152 12.38 14.02 -24.16
CA VAL A 152 12.05 14.39 -22.79
C VAL A 152 11.02 15.51 -22.89
N SER A 153 9.73 15.15 -22.90
CA SER A 153 8.66 16.10 -22.68
C SER A 153 8.89 16.73 -21.31
N ARG A 154 9.31 18.00 -21.30
CA ARG A 154 9.39 18.79 -20.08
C ARG A 154 7.96 18.95 -19.55
N THR A 155 7.59 18.12 -18.58
CA THR A 155 6.47 18.36 -17.66
C THR A 155 6.82 19.51 -16.73
#